data_AF-A0A9D8SLX1-F1
#
_entry.id   AF-A0A9D8SLX1-F1
#
_cell.length_a   1.000
_cell.length_b   1.000
_cell.length_c   1.000
_cell.angle_alpha   90.00
_cell.angle_beta   90.00
_cell.angle_gamma   90.00
#
_symmetry.space_group_name_H-M   'P 1'
#
loop_
_entity.id
_entity.type
_entity.pdbx_description
1 polymer ?
#
loop_
_entity_poly.entity_id
_entity_poly.type
_entity_poly.pdbx_seq_one_letter_code
_entity_poly.pdbx_strand_id
1 'polypeptide(L)'
;MASLNMLSSTNLRTGINGQSVMLFIYSAIVTFALILVVNKNFETPEEIINRERMAEQTRQENAGAVASLSVPEVYEETLATDTESFDNPSVEWEVSGEEEQPEVKEDVVIVEKGDNFIGILQKLGMEYAEASQATASLKEAGFDVRSLRPGQKINITKTVDVPFGELLSIDKIVIEPTASTKYTITRNEDEKYVAEAEELELKAETQTATGVIRSSLAASMKNAGLPQSIIGNFINIFAYTVDFRSDIKNGNTFKVLYDRKLAPDGRVVKNGDILYAELDLGKNHKIALYRYKDSQGGI
;
A
#
# COMPACT_ATOMS: atom_id res chain seq x y z
N MET A 1 49.78 7.64 57.11
CA MET A 1 48.79 8.67 56.73
C MET A 1 48.88 8.84 55.23
N ALA A 2 47.86 8.36 54.52
CA ALA A 2 47.82 8.20 53.07
C ALA A 2 47.56 9.53 52.37
N SER A 3 48.34 9.82 51.33
CA SER A 3 48.09 10.90 50.37
C SER A 3 47.21 10.38 49.22
N LEU A 4 46.13 11.12 48.99
CA LEU A 4 45.07 10.81 48.03
C LEU A 4 45.50 11.31 46.63
N ASN A 5 45.79 10.40 45.70
CA ASN A 5 45.94 10.71 44.29
C ASN A 5 44.55 10.75 43.63
N MET A 6 44.18 11.89 43.06
CA MET A 6 43.04 12.04 42.16
C MET A 6 43.36 11.40 40.81
N LEU A 7 42.73 10.26 40.51
CA LEU A 7 42.60 9.73 39.16
C LEU A 7 41.33 10.32 38.53
N SER A 8 41.52 11.11 37.48
CA SER A 8 40.47 11.55 36.56
C SER A 8 39.93 10.33 35.80
N SER A 9 38.66 9.98 36.01
CA SER A 9 37.97 9.01 35.18
C SER A 9 37.52 9.66 33.88
N THR A 10 38.15 9.24 32.78
CA THR A 10 37.73 9.48 31.41
C THR A 10 36.38 8.80 31.17
N ASN A 11 35.31 9.60 31.09
CA ASN A 11 34.02 9.15 30.57
C ASN A 11 34.15 8.89 29.06
N LEU A 12 34.32 7.62 28.65
CA LEU A 12 34.04 7.22 27.27
C LEU A 12 32.53 7.24 27.06
N ARG A 13 32.04 8.34 26.50
CA ARG A 13 30.70 8.47 25.97
C ARG A 13 30.68 7.82 24.59
N THR A 14 30.43 6.52 24.51
CA THR A 14 30.11 5.85 23.25
C THR A 14 28.71 6.28 22.83
N GLY A 15 28.65 7.24 21.91
CA GLY A 15 27.42 7.58 21.19
C GLY A 15 27.05 6.44 20.27
N ILE A 16 26.20 5.54 20.74
CA ILE A 16 25.54 4.56 19.87
C ILE A 16 24.40 5.31 19.19
N ASN A 17 24.59 5.63 17.92
CA ASN A 17 23.57 6.25 17.06
C ASN A 17 22.33 5.36 17.03
N GLY A 18 21.13 5.92 17.18
CA GLY A 18 19.86 5.17 17.22
C GLY A 18 19.61 4.28 16.00
N GLN A 19 20.27 4.53 14.87
CA GLN A 19 20.24 3.64 13.70
C GLN A 19 21.00 2.32 13.90
N SER A 20 22.09 2.30 14.68
CA SER A 20 22.81 1.05 14.96
C SER A 20 22.04 0.14 15.91
N VAL A 21 21.31 0.71 16.88
CA VAL A 21 20.46 -0.09 17.79
C VAL A 21 19.30 -0.74 17.03
N MET A 22 18.68 -0.02 16.09
CA MET A 22 17.61 -0.55 15.23
C MET A 22 18.09 -1.70 14.31
N LEU A 23 19.31 -1.60 13.76
CA LEU A 23 19.88 -2.64 12.90
C LEU A 23 20.17 -3.95 13.65
N PHE A 24 20.61 -3.88 14.92
CA PHE A 24 20.83 -5.07 15.75
C PHE A 24 19.53 -5.73 16.21
N ILE A 25 18.45 -4.96 16.39
CA ILE A 25 17.12 -5.51 16.73
C ILE A 25 16.53 -6.23 15.51
N TYR A 26 16.67 -5.66 14.32
CA TYR A 26 16.22 -6.29 13.08
C TYR A 26 16.95 -7.61 12.78
N SER A 27 18.27 -7.68 13.01
CA SER A 27 19.02 -8.93 12.75
C SER A 27 18.63 -10.07 13.70
N ALA A 28 18.28 -9.77 14.95
CA ALA A 28 17.83 -10.76 15.92
C ALA A 28 16.43 -11.32 15.58
N ILE A 29 15.53 -10.49 15.05
CA ILE A 29 14.17 -10.91 14.65
C ILE A 29 14.24 -11.82 13.41
N VAL A 30 15.04 -11.44 12.39
CA VAL A 30 15.20 -12.21 11.15
C VAL A 30 15.84 -13.58 11.43
N THR A 31 16.88 -13.63 12.28
CA THR A 31 17.52 -14.90 12.64
C THR A 31 16.60 -15.82 13.43
N PHE A 32 15.76 -15.28 14.32
CA PHE A 32 14.79 -16.08 15.07
C PHE A 32 13.65 -16.62 14.18
N ALA A 33 13.16 -15.81 13.24
CA ALA A 33 12.17 -16.23 12.26
C ALA A 33 12.70 -17.35 11.35
N LEU A 34 13.97 -17.27 10.92
CA LEU A 34 14.62 -18.31 10.12
C LEU A 34 14.72 -19.65 10.88
N ILE A 35 15.06 -19.61 12.17
CA ILE A 35 15.13 -20.81 13.03
C ILE A 35 13.75 -21.48 13.17
N LEU A 36 12.67 -20.69 13.26
CA LEU A 36 11.31 -21.22 13.38
C LEU A 36 10.78 -21.82 12.08
N VAL A 37 11.12 -21.25 10.93
CA VAL A 37 10.74 -21.77 9.60
C VAL A 37 11.44 -23.10 9.33
N VAL A 38 12.73 -23.22 9.66
CA VAL A 38 13.48 -24.48 9.51
C VAL A 38 12.92 -25.60 10.40
N ASN A 39 12.33 -25.26 11.56
CA ASN A 39 11.81 -26.26 12.51
C ASN A 39 10.42 -26.83 12.16
N LYS A 40 9.69 -26.26 11.18
CA LYS A 40 8.35 -26.75 10.80
C LYS A 40 8.34 -27.85 9.72
N ASN A 41 9.48 -28.13 9.09
CA ASN A 41 9.54 -29.01 7.90
C ASN A 41 10.35 -30.32 8.07
N PHE A 42 10.73 -30.71 9.28
CA PHE A 42 11.37 -32.01 9.49
C PHE A 42 10.31 -33.10 9.72
N GLU A 43 10.14 -33.98 8.73
CA GLU A 43 9.45 -35.28 8.91
C GLU A 43 10.12 -36.02 10.08
N THR A 44 9.31 -36.57 10.98
CA THR A 44 9.85 -37.32 12.11
C THR A 44 10.55 -38.60 11.61
N PRO A 45 11.57 -39.12 12.31
CA PRO A 45 12.20 -40.39 11.94
C PRO A 45 11.20 -41.55 11.77
N GLU A 46 10.09 -41.53 12.50
CA GLU A 46 9.02 -42.52 12.40
C GLU A 46 8.23 -42.43 11.07
N GLU A 47 8.02 -41.22 10.54
CA GLU A 47 7.34 -41.00 9.26
C GLU A 47 8.18 -41.48 8.07
N ILE A 48 9.49 -41.27 8.14
CA ILE A 48 10.45 -41.75 7.12
C ILE A 48 10.46 -43.28 7.10
N ILE A 49 10.59 -43.92 8.26
CA ILE A 49 10.61 -45.39 8.38
C ILE A 49 9.30 -46.01 7.87
N ASN A 50 8.15 -45.40 8.19
CA ASN A 50 6.86 -45.89 7.73
C ASN A 50 6.70 -45.76 6.21
N ARG A 51 7.18 -44.68 5.60
CA ARG A 51 7.14 -44.49 4.15
C ARG A 51 8.01 -45.52 3.42
N GLU A 52 9.21 -45.77 3.91
CA GLU A 52 10.12 -46.78 3.34
C GLU A 52 9.51 -48.18 3.41
N ARG A 53 8.91 -48.56 4.56
CA ARG A 53 8.20 -49.84 4.70
C ARG A 53 7.06 -50.02 3.70
N MET A 54 6.27 -48.98 3.47
CA MET A 54 5.13 -49.02 2.53
C MET A 54 5.61 -49.13 1.08
N ALA A 55 6.72 -48.47 0.74
CA ALA A 55 7.36 -48.60 -0.58
C ALA A 55 7.93 -50.01 -0.80
N GLU A 56 8.53 -50.62 0.22
CA GLU A 56 9.07 -51.99 0.16
C GLU A 56 7.97 -53.05 0.05
N GLN A 57 6.84 -52.89 0.75
CA GLN A 57 5.67 -53.76 0.59
C GLN A 57 5.11 -53.69 -0.83
N THR A 58 4.97 -52.48 -1.38
CA THR A 58 4.51 -52.28 -2.77
C THR A 58 5.48 -52.93 -3.78
N ARG A 59 6.79 -52.87 -3.50
CA ARG A 59 7.83 -53.49 -4.34
C ARG A 59 7.80 -55.02 -4.28
N GLN A 60 7.51 -55.60 -3.12
CA GLN A 60 7.34 -57.05 -2.97
C GLN A 60 6.04 -57.57 -3.59
N GLU A 61 4.93 -56.82 -3.50
CA GLU A 61 3.67 -57.16 -4.15
C GLU A 61 3.81 -57.20 -5.68
N ASN A 62 4.52 -56.21 -6.25
CA ASN A 62 4.79 -56.18 -7.68
C ASN A 62 5.79 -57.27 -8.12
N ALA A 63 6.80 -57.61 -7.30
CA ALA A 63 7.75 -58.69 -7.61
C ALA A 63 7.09 -60.09 -7.65
N GLY A 64 6.06 -60.32 -6.81
CA GLY A 64 5.26 -61.55 -6.85
C GLY A 64 4.45 -61.72 -8.13
N ALA A 65 4.03 -60.62 -8.75
CA ALA A 65 3.27 -60.64 -10.00
C ALA A 65 4.13 -60.98 -11.24
N VAL A 66 5.44 -60.67 -11.22
CA VAL A 66 6.34 -60.91 -12.37
C VAL A 66 6.85 -62.37 -12.44
N ALA A 67 6.73 -63.15 -11.36
CA ALA A 67 7.24 -64.53 -11.28
C ALA A 67 6.45 -65.58 -12.08
N SER A 68 5.43 -65.20 -12.86
CA SER A 68 4.56 -66.12 -13.62
C SER A 68 4.70 -66.04 -15.15
N LEU A 69 5.64 -65.26 -15.68
CA LEU A 69 5.86 -65.17 -17.12
C LEU A 69 7.07 -66.02 -17.54
N SER A 70 6.78 -67.14 -18.19
CA SER A 70 7.74 -68.06 -18.80
C SER A 70 8.53 -67.39 -19.93
N VAL A 71 9.85 -67.44 -19.79
CA VAL A 71 10.89 -67.00 -20.75
C VAL A 71 10.94 -67.91 -21.98
N PRO A 72 11.09 -67.38 -23.21
CA PRO A 72 11.74 -68.13 -24.28
C PRO A 72 13.23 -67.75 -24.40
N GLU A 73 13.98 -68.79 -24.72
CA GLU A 73 15.43 -68.95 -24.76
C GLU A 73 16.12 -68.24 -25.96
N VAL A 74 17.46 -68.22 -25.91
CA VAL A 74 18.44 -67.92 -26.98
C VAL A 74 18.71 -66.40 -27.17
N TYR A 75 19.94 -65.86 -27.11
CA TYR A 75 21.26 -66.29 -27.60
C TYR A 75 22.39 -65.88 -26.63
N GLU A 76 23.37 -66.76 -26.43
CA GLU A 76 24.67 -66.40 -25.84
C GLU A 76 25.53 -65.70 -26.90
N GLU A 77 26.08 -64.53 -26.58
CA GLU A 77 27.25 -63.98 -27.25
C GLU A 77 28.31 -63.60 -26.21
N THR A 78 29.54 -64.00 -26.52
CA THR A 78 30.67 -64.16 -25.61
C THR A 78 31.34 -62.85 -25.20
N LEU A 79 31.82 -62.86 -23.95
CA LEU A 79 32.70 -61.92 -23.26
C LEU A 79 33.77 -61.21 -24.11
N ALA A 80 33.86 -59.89 -23.94
CA ALA A 80 35.14 -59.16 -23.94
C ALA A 80 35.08 -58.10 -22.83
N THR A 81 35.89 -58.32 -21.80
CA THR A 81 36.12 -57.43 -20.66
C THR A 81 37.15 -56.37 -21.04
N ASP A 82 36.70 -55.15 -21.28
CA ASP A 82 37.54 -53.96 -21.19
C ASP A 82 37.04 -53.11 -20.01
N THR A 83 37.59 -53.37 -18.83
CA THR A 83 37.49 -52.46 -17.69
C THR A 83 38.45 -51.29 -17.91
N GLU A 84 37.99 -50.28 -18.64
CA GLU A 84 38.55 -48.93 -18.56
C GLU A 84 38.13 -48.32 -17.21
N SER A 85 39.13 -48.09 -16.36
CA SER A 85 39.01 -47.38 -15.09
C SER A 85 38.67 -45.92 -15.37
N PHE A 86 37.39 -45.56 -15.29
CA PHE A 86 37.00 -44.16 -15.22
C PHE A 86 37.35 -43.64 -13.81
N ASP A 87 38.48 -42.94 -13.70
CA ASP A 87 38.74 -42.05 -12.58
C ASP A 87 37.54 -41.10 -12.47
N ASN A 88 36.73 -41.29 -11.43
CA ASN A 88 35.63 -40.40 -11.10
C ASN A 88 36.25 -39.21 -10.37
N PRO A 89 36.47 -38.03 -11.00
CA PRO A 89 36.88 -36.87 -10.24
C PRO A 89 35.75 -36.57 -9.27
N SER A 90 36.05 -36.63 -7.98
CA SER A 90 35.17 -36.12 -6.94
C SER A 90 34.97 -34.63 -7.19
N VAL A 91 33.92 -34.29 -7.93
CA VAL A 91 33.43 -32.93 -8.08
C VAL A 91 32.83 -32.55 -6.73
N GLU A 92 33.58 -31.77 -5.95
CA GLU A 92 33.03 -31.00 -4.86
C GLU A 92 32.07 -29.97 -5.48
N TRP A 93 30.77 -30.23 -5.37
CA TRP A 93 29.76 -29.25 -5.69
C TRP A 93 29.78 -28.20 -4.57
N GLU A 94 30.47 -27.09 -4.79
CA GLU A 94 30.21 -25.88 -4.01
C GLU A 94 28.78 -25.42 -4.35
N VAL A 95 27.82 -25.83 -3.51
CA VAL A 95 26.48 -25.24 -3.49
C VAL A 95 26.63 -23.82 -2.97
N SER A 96 26.99 -22.90 -3.86
CA SER A 96 26.83 -21.46 -3.63
C SER A 96 25.33 -21.14 -3.74
N GLY A 97 24.57 -21.57 -2.75
CA GLY A 97 23.21 -21.09 -2.53
C GLY A 97 23.31 -19.66 -2.01
N GLU A 98 22.98 -18.68 -2.84
CA GLU A 98 22.55 -17.39 -2.31
C GLU A 98 21.34 -17.69 -1.41
N GLU A 99 21.43 -17.40 -0.12
CA GLU A 99 20.28 -17.55 0.78
C GLU A 99 19.17 -16.61 0.27
N GLU A 100 18.17 -17.18 -0.41
CA GLU A 100 17.04 -16.45 -0.96
C GLU A 100 16.17 -15.94 0.20
N GLN A 101 16.43 -14.70 0.62
CA GLN A 101 15.72 -14.05 1.73
C GLN A 101 14.37 -13.50 1.28
N PRO A 102 13.35 -13.54 2.16
CA PRO A 102 12.03 -13.01 1.83
C PRO A 102 12.09 -11.55 1.34
N GLU A 103 11.32 -11.28 0.30
CA GLU A 103 11.34 -10.00 -0.41
C GLU A 103 10.13 -9.15 0.00
N VAL A 104 10.36 -7.87 0.31
CA VAL A 104 9.29 -6.90 0.58
C VAL A 104 8.86 -6.22 -0.72
N LYS A 105 7.57 -6.30 -1.05
CA LYS A 105 6.96 -5.72 -2.26
C LYS A 105 5.91 -4.67 -1.90
N GLU A 106 5.83 -3.64 -2.74
CA GLU A 106 4.80 -2.61 -2.68
C GLU A 106 3.87 -2.72 -3.88
N ASP A 107 2.58 -2.90 -3.61
CA ASP A 107 1.52 -3.00 -4.61
C ASP A 107 0.49 -1.89 -4.42
N VAL A 108 -0.15 -1.48 -5.52
CA VAL A 108 -1.30 -0.57 -5.50
C VAL A 108 -2.51 -1.30 -6.07
N VAL A 109 -3.49 -1.58 -5.22
CA VAL A 109 -4.76 -2.20 -5.62
C VAL A 109 -5.81 -1.12 -5.85
N ILE A 110 -6.52 -1.19 -6.98
CA ILE A 110 -7.64 -0.31 -7.30
C ILE A 110 -8.93 -1.08 -7.00
N VAL A 111 -9.79 -0.53 -6.14
CA VAL A 111 -11.08 -1.13 -5.80
C VAL A 111 -11.97 -1.17 -7.04
N GLU A 112 -12.47 -2.34 -7.41
CA GLU A 112 -13.39 -2.50 -8.54
C GLU A 112 -14.86 -2.56 -8.08
N LYS A 113 -15.78 -2.52 -9.04
CA LYS A 113 -17.21 -2.63 -8.74
C LYS A 113 -17.53 -4.04 -8.24
N GLY A 114 -18.06 -4.12 -7.01
CA GLY A 114 -18.44 -5.39 -6.39
C GLY A 114 -17.37 -5.97 -5.45
N ASP A 115 -16.18 -5.36 -5.41
CA ASP A 115 -15.18 -5.72 -4.42
C ASP A 115 -15.61 -5.33 -3.00
N ASN A 116 -15.11 -6.09 -2.03
CA ASN A 116 -15.17 -5.75 -0.61
C ASN A 116 -13.76 -5.90 -0.01
N PHE A 117 -13.48 -5.19 1.08
CA PHE A 117 -12.14 -5.12 1.64
C PHE A 117 -11.54 -6.50 2.01
N ILE A 118 -12.32 -7.36 2.68
CA ILE A 118 -11.88 -8.72 3.02
C ILE A 118 -11.54 -9.50 1.74
N GLY A 119 -12.43 -9.48 0.75
CA GLY A 119 -12.23 -10.17 -0.52
C GLY A 119 -10.99 -9.68 -1.29
N ILE A 120 -10.68 -8.38 -1.22
CA ILE A 120 -9.44 -7.83 -1.80
C ILE A 120 -8.21 -8.43 -1.11
N LEU A 121 -8.19 -8.48 0.22
CA LEU A 121 -7.06 -9.03 0.97
C LEU A 121 -6.91 -10.54 0.75
N GLN A 122 -8.03 -11.28 0.68
CA GLN A 122 -8.01 -12.72 0.36
C GLN A 122 -7.49 -13.01 -1.04
N LYS A 123 -7.82 -12.16 -2.04
CA LYS A 123 -7.24 -12.27 -3.39
C LYS A 123 -5.72 -12.08 -3.41
N LEU A 124 -5.16 -11.37 -2.42
CA LEU A 124 -3.72 -11.20 -2.26
C LEU A 124 -3.05 -12.36 -1.51
N GLY A 125 -3.83 -13.30 -0.96
CA GLY A 125 -3.35 -14.46 -0.22
C GLY A 125 -3.57 -14.38 1.30
N MET A 126 -4.15 -13.29 1.83
CA MET A 126 -4.39 -13.16 3.27
C MET A 126 -5.50 -14.11 3.74
N GLU A 127 -5.33 -14.74 4.89
CA GLU A 127 -6.37 -15.58 5.47
C GLU A 127 -7.60 -14.77 5.90
N TYR A 128 -8.78 -15.40 5.91
CA TYR A 128 -10.03 -14.73 6.29
C TYR A 128 -9.97 -14.15 7.71
N ALA A 129 -9.36 -14.87 8.66
CA ALA A 129 -9.27 -14.44 10.05
C ALA A 129 -8.43 -13.15 10.19
N GLU A 130 -7.28 -13.09 9.52
CA GLU A 130 -6.44 -11.90 9.46
C GLU A 130 -7.13 -10.74 8.77
N ALA A 131 -7.78 -10.98 7.62
CA ALA A 131 -8.53 -9.96 6.89
C ALA A 131 -9.70 -9.40 7.71
N SER A 132 -10.37 -10.26 8.49
CA SER A 132 -11.41 -9.86 9.43
C SER A 132 -10.83 -9.03 10.59
N GLN A 133 -9.64 -9.36 11.10
CA GLN A 133 -8.97 -8.59 12.14
C GLN A 133 -8.56 -7.20 11.62
N ALA A 134 -7.96 -7.12 10.43
CA ALA A 134 -7.62 -5.86 9.78
C ALA A 134 -8.86 -4.98 9.53
N THR A 135 -9.99 -5.61 9.18
CA THR A 135 -11.28 -4.90 9.05
C THR A 135 -11.77 -4.35 10.39
N ALA A 136 -11.62 -5.11 11.47
CA ALA A 136 -12.02 -4.68 12.81
C ALA A 136 -11.16 -3.51 13.30
N SER A 137 -9.84 -3.56 13.10
CA SER A 137 -8.95 -2.48 13.51
C SER A 137 -9.23 -1.16 12.77
N LEU A 138 -9.51 -1.21 11.46
CA LEU A 138 -9.97 -0.03 10.71
C LEU A 138 -11.25 0.57 11.29
N LYS A 139 -12.20 -0.28 11.67
CA LYS A 139 -13.46 0.16 12.28
C LYS A 139 -13.22 0.84 13.62
N GLU A 140 -12.30 0.31 14.44
CA GLU A 140 -11.88 0.93 15.71
C GLU A 140 -11.21 2.30 15.48
N ALA A 141 -10.41 2.43 14.42
CA ALA A 141 -9.84 3.71 13.98
C ALA A 141 -10.88 4.68 13.39
N GLY A 142 -12.15 4.27 13.25
CA GLY A 142 -13.25 5.10 12.78
C GLY A 142 -13.52 5.02 11.27
N PHE A 143 -12.97 4.03 10.56
CA PHE A 143 -13.24 3.81 9.14
C PHE A 143 -14.15 2.59 8.90
N ASP A 144 -15.32 2.81 8.29
CA ASP A 144 -16.16 1.72 7.81
C ASP A 144 -15.74 1.30 6.40
N VAL A 145 -15.21 0.08 6.26
CA VAL A 145 -14.80 -0.51 4.97
C VAL A 145 -15.91 -0.58 3.93
N ARG A 146 -17.19 -0.53 4.34
CA ARG A 146 -18.33 -0.43 3.41
C ARG A 146 -18.39 0.89 2.65
N SER A 147 -17.67 1.91 3.13
CA SER A 147 -17.58 3.22 2.47
C SER A 147 -16.60 3.24 1.30
N LEU A 148 -15.80 2.17 1.11
CA LEU A 148 -14.89 2.04 -0.02
C LEU A 148 -15.64 2.15 -1.34
N ARG A 149 -15.10 2.96 -2.25
CA ARG A 149 -15.70 3.23 -3.56
C ARG A 149 -14.87 2.63 -4.69
N PRO A 150 -15.51 2.18 -5.78
CA PRO A 150 -14.78 1.82 -6.98
C PRO A 150 -13.87 2.96 -7.45
N GLY A 151 -12.64 2.61 -7.86
CA GLY A 151 -11.58 3.54 -8.24
C GLY A 151 -10.69 4.03 -7.09
N GLN A 152 -11.03 3.72 -5.84
CA GLN A 152 -10.18 4.04 -4.70
C GLN A 152 -8.91 3.18 -4.71
N LYS A 153 -7.76 3.78 -4.38
CA LYS A 153 -6.47 3.10 -4.30
C LYS A 153 -6.21 2.62 -2.88
N ILE A 154 -5.65 1.42 -2.76
CA ILE A 154 -5.17 0.81 -1.52
C ILE A 154 -3.71 0.45 -1.75
N ASN A 155 -2.80 1.06 -0.99
CA ASN A 155 -1.39 0.70 -1.06
C ASN A 155 -1.11 -0.44 -0.08
N ILE A 156 -0.45 -1.49 -0.56
CA ILE A 156 -0.14 -2.69 0.20
C ILE A 156 1.38 -2.86 0.23
N THR A 157 1.95 -2.99 1.42
CA THR A 157 3.30 -3.52 1.60
C THR A 157 3.17 -4.95 2.09
N LYS A 158 3.79 -5.89 1.38
CA LYS A 158 3.72 -7.32 1.67
C LYS A 158 5.10 -7.95 1.62
N THR A 159 5.30 -9.01 2.40
CA THR A 159 6.49 -9.84 2.36
C THR A 159 6.14 -11.14 1.64
N VAL A 160 6.95 -11.53 0.66
CA VAL A 160 6.79 -12.77 -0.11
C VAL A 160 8.03 -13.64 0.01
N ASP A 161 7.87 -14.95 -0.15
CA ASP A 161 9.00 -15.85 -0.27
C ASP A 161 9.69 -15.73 -1.65
N VAL A 162 10.87 -16.32 -1.73
CA VAL A 162 11.65 -16.46 -2.96
C VAL A 162 12.11 -17.92 -3.07
N PRO A 163 12.03 -18.53 -4.27
CA PRO A 163 11.74 -17.90 -5.56
C PRO A 163 10.25 -17.89 -5.94
N PHE A 164 9.37 -18.48 -5.13
CA PHE A 164 8.00 -18.81 -5.52
C PHE A 164 7.02 -17.63 -5.46
N GLY A 165 7.33 -16.60 -4.66
CA GLY A 165 6.51 -15.40 -4.53
C GLY A 165 5.21 -15.61 -3.73
N GLU A 166 5.14 -16.66 -2.93
CA GLU A 166 4.06 -16.93 -1.99
C GLU A 166 3.99 -15.81 -0.94
N LEU A 167 2.77 -15.39 -0.60
CA LEU A 167 2.56 -14.38 0.42
C LEU A 167 2.95 -14.92 1.79
N LEU A 168 3.91 -14.29 2.46
CA LEU A 168 4.26 -14.57 3.85
C LEU A 168 3.45 -13.67 4.80
N SER A 169 3.33 -12.39 4.49
CA SER A 169 2.54 -11.44 5.28
C SER A 169 2.14 -10.21 4.48
N ILE A 170 1.06 -9.55 4.90
CA ILE A 170 0.81 -8.15 4.56
C ILE A 170 1.25 -7.32 5.75
N ASP A 171 2.31 -6.54 5.58
CA ASP A 171 2.93 -5.81 6.68
C ASP A 171 2.26 -4.45 6.91
N LYS A 172 1.72 -3.86 5.83
CA LYS A 172 1.14 -2.52 5.85
C LYS A 172 0.04 -2.34 4.81
N ILE A 173 -1.04 -1.68 5.21
CA ILE A 173 -2.14 -1.29 4.32
C ILE A 173 -2.41 0.20 4.51
N VAL A 174 -2.37 0.98 3.43
CA VAL A 174 -2.65 2.43 3.48
C VAL A 174 -3.87 2.76 2.62
N ILE A 175 -4.84 3.44 3.22
CA ILE A 175 -6.10 3.85 2.59
C ILE A 175 -6.31 5.35 2.81
N GLU A 176 -6.50 6.09 1.72
CA GLU A 176 -6.82 7.53 1.75
C GLU A 176 -8.24 7.77 1.20
N PRO A 177 -9.29 7.56 2.01
CA PRO A 177 -10.67 7.71 1.56
C PRO A 177 -11.03 9.14 1.18
N THR A 178 -10.34 10.11 1.79
CA THR A 178 -10.40 11.52 1.42
C THR A 178 -8.99 12.07 1.38
N ALA A 179 -8.77 13.18 0.70
CA ALA A 179 -7.44 13.79 0.67
C ALA A 179 -7.03 14.49 1.98
N SER A 180 -7.89 14.47 3.01
CA SER A 180 -7.60 14.96 4.37
C SER A 180 -7.45 13.85 5.39
N THR A 181 -7.62 12.58 5.02
CA THR A 181 -7.65 11.48 5.99
C THR A 181 -6.92 10.29 5.43
N LYS A 182 -5.95 9.78 6.19
CA LYS A 182 -5.16 8.59 5.86
C LYS A 182 -5.37 7.56 6.97
N TYR A 183 -5.65 6.32 6.59
CA TYR A 183 -5.70 5.18 7.50
C TYR A 183 -4.53 4.26 7.18
N THR A 184 -3.75 3.90 8.19
CA THR A 184 -2.63 2.97 8.05
C THR A 184 -2.87 1.79 8.97
N ILE A 185 -2.92 0.59 8.40
CA ILE A 185 -2.88 -0.66 9.15
C ILE A 185 -1.44 -1.16 9.14
N THR A 186 -0.91 -1.55 10.29
CA THR A 186 0.38 -2.23 10.43
C THR A 186 0.20 -3.54 11.18
N ARG A 187 1.02 -4.53 10.84
CA ARG A 187 1.16 -5.76 11.62
C ARG A 187 2.18 -5.51 12.73
N ASN A 188 1.77 -5.68 14.00
CA ASN A 188 2.65 -5.48 15.15
C ASN A 188 3.47 -6.73 15.50
N GLU A 189 4.31 -6.65 16.54
CA GLU A 189 5.16 -7.76 17.00
C GLU A 189 4.37 -9.00 17.48
N ASP A 190 3.12 -8.81 17.92
CA ASP A 190 2.21 -9.89 18.33
C ASP A 190 1.42 -10.49 17.13
N GLU A 191 1.82 -10.18 15.90
CA GLU A 191 1.16 -10.59 14.66
C GLU A 191 -0.27 -10.05 14.51
N LYS A 192 -0.62 -8.99 15.24
CA LYS A 192 -1.93 -8.35 15.18
C LYS A 192 -1.93 -7.13 14.27
N TYR A 193 -3.01 -6.97 13.53
CA TYR A 193 -3.25 -5.77 12.73
C TYR A 193 -3.81 -4.64 13.59
N VAL A 194 -3.11 -3.51 13.61
CA VAL A 194 -3.51 -2.27 14.30
C VAL A 194 -3.68 -1.18 13.25
N ALA A 195 -4.78 -0.44 13.32
CA ALA A 195 -5.04 0.67 12.40
C ALA A 195 -4.96 2.01 13.12
N GLU A 196 -4.38 2.99 12.46
CA GLU A 196 -4.29 4.37 12.92
C GLU A 196 -4.90 5.31 11.88
N ALA A 197 -5.61 6.32 12.38
CA ALA A 197 -6.15 7.40 11.57
C ALA A 197 -5.26 8.64 11.70
N GLU A 198 -4.92 9.25 10.56
CA GLU A 198 -4.16 10.47 10.49
C GLU A 198 -4.96 11.51 9.71
N GLU A 199 -5.23 12.65 10.35
CA GLU A 199 -5.73 13.84 9.66
C GLU A 199 -4.57 14.56 8.98
N LEU A 200 -4.63 14.65 7.67
CA LEU A 200 -3.62 15.36 6.88
C LEU A 200 -3.91 16.86 6.93
N GLU A 201 -2.91 17.64 7.31
CA GLU A 201 -3.01 19.10 7.29
C GLU A 201 -3.21 19.60 5.85
N LEU A 202 -4.40 20.13 5.58
CA LEU A 202 -4.69 20.75 4.29
C LEU A 202 -4.22 22.20 4.27
N LYS A 203 -3.42 22.56 3.28
CA LYS A 203 -3.00 23.94 3.04
C LYS A 203 -4.15 24.75 2.46
N ALA A 204 -4.56 25.82 3.13
CA ALA A 204 -5.51 26.78 2.59
C ALA A 204 -4.80 27.77 1.66
N GLU A 205 -5.38 28.02 0.49
CA GLU A 205 -4.91 29.03 -0.46
C GLU A 205 -6.08 29.80 -1.04
N THR A 206 -5.89 31.11 -1.24
CA THR A 206 -6.84 31.93 -1.97
C THR A 206 -6.45 32.02 -3.44
N GLN A 207 -7.41 31.96 -4.34
CA GLN A 207 -7.25 32.05 -5.79
C GLN A 207 -8.04 33.22 -6.35
N THR A 208 -7.47 33.92 -7.32
CA THR A 208 -8.14 34.97 -8.07
C THR A 208 -8.29 34.55 -9.52
N ALA A 209 -9.47 34.79 -10.09
CA ALA A 209 -9.69 34.67 -11.52
C ALA A 209 -10.45 35.89 -12.04
N THR A 210 -10.04 36.38 -13.20
CA THR A 210 -10.67 37.51 -13.91
C THR A 210 -10.90 37.12 -15.36
N GLY A 211 -11.87 37.74 -16.01
CA GLY A 211 -12.08 37.50 -17.43
C GLY A 211 -13.08 38.43 -18.09
N VAL A 212 -13.02 38.44 -19.42
CA VAL A 212 -13.98 39.12 -20.29
C VAL A 212 -14.97 38.09 -20.82
N ILE A 213 -16.25 38.41 -20.71
CA ILE A 213 -17.34 37.57 -21.21
C ILE A 213 -17.38 37.71 -22.73
N ARG A 214 -17.19 36.60 -23.45
CA ARG A 214 -17.21 36.57 -24.93
C ARG A 214 -18.41 35.81 -25.50
N SER A 215 -18.76 34.71 -24.85
CA SER A 215 -19.91 33.88 -25.20
C SER A 215 -20.91 33.91 -24.05
N SER A 216 -20.99 32.85 -23.24
CA SER A 216 -21.74 32.87 -21.99
C SER A 216 -20.82 33.19 -20.80
N LEU A 217 -21.40 33.71 -19.72
CA LEU A 217 -20.69 33.95 -18.46
C LEU A 217 -20.02 32.65 -17.97
N ALA A 218 -20.78 31.56 -17.87
CA ALA A 218 -20.27 30.26 -17.41
C ALA A 218 -19.11 29.73 -18.28
N ALA A 219 -19.21 29.82 -19.62
CA ALA A 219 -18.14 29.38 -20.51
C ALA A 219 -16.89 30.26 -20.36
N SER A 220 -17.08 31.57 -20.22
CA SER A 220 -15.96 32.52 -20.04
C SER A 220 -15.25 32.29 -18.69
N MET A 221 -16.00 31.99 -17.62
CA MET A 221 -15.45 31.63 -16.31
C MET A 221 -14.70 30.29 -16.34
N LYS A 222 -15.26 29.28 -17.03
CA LYS A 222 -14.58 28.00 -17.23
C LYS A 222 -13.26 28.18 -17.98
N ASN A 223 -13.25 29.00 -19.03
CA ASN A 223 -12.04 29.30 -19.80
C ASN A 223 -11.01 30.10 -18.99
N ALA A 224 -11.44 30.86 -17.98
CA ALA A 224 -10.55 31.52 -17.03
C ALA A 224 -10.04 30.58 -15.90
N GLY A 225 -10.28 29.27 -16.01
CA GLY A 225 -9.76 28.27 -15.07
C GLY A 225 -10.56 28.13 -13.78
N LEU A 226 -11.77 28.70 -13.69
CA LEU A 226 -12.60 28.50 -12.51
C LEU A 226 -13.17 27.07 -12.46
N PRO A 227 -13.11 26.40 -11.30
CA PRO A 227 -13.77 25.13 -11.08
C PRO A 227 -15.30 25.26 -11.20
N GLN A 228 -15.96 24.20 -11.68
CA GLN A 228 -17.41 24.19 -11.89
C GLN A 228 -18.21 24.56 -10.62
N SER A 229 -17.74 24.15 -9.45
CA SER A 229 -18.37 24.50 -8.16
C SER A 229 -18.35 26.00 -7.89
N ILE A 230 -17.25 26.69 -8.22
CA ILE A 230 -17.12 28.14 -8.06
C ILE A 230 -17.99 28.88 -9.09
N ILE A 231 -18.05 28.37 -10.33
CA ILE A 231 -18.94 28.94 -11.37
C ILE A 231 -20.40 28.87 -10.92
N GLY A 232 -20.84 27.72 -10.41
CA GLY A 232 -22.20 27.55 -9.90
C GLY A 232 -22.49 28.49 -8.73
N ASN A 233 -21.58 28.59 -7.75
CA ASN A 233 -21.72 29.49 -6.62
C ASN A 233 -21.80 30.96 -7.06
N PHE A 234 -20.95 31.38 -8.00
CA PHE A 234 -20.97 32.74 -8.53
C PHE A 234 -22.32 33.07 -9.19
N ILE A 235 -22.81 32.18 -10.05
CA ILE A 235 -24.12 32.36 -10.71
C ILE A 235 -25.24 32.46 -9.66
N ASN A 236 -25.24 31.59 -8.65
CA ASN A 236 -26.25 31.60 -7.60
C ASN A 236 -26.25 32.91 -6.79
N ILE A 237 -25.07 33.45 -6.47
CA ILE A 237 -24.94 34.71 -5.73
C ILE A 237 -25.54 35.88 -6.53
N PHE A 238 -25.33 35.93 -7.84
CA PHE A 238 -25.83 37.02 -8.69
C PHE A 238 -27.26 36.82 -9.21
N ALA A 239 -27.81 35.61 -9.14
CA ALA A 239 -29.12 35.26 -9.71
C ALA A 239 -30.29 36.10 -9.15
N TYR A 240 -30.17 36.65 -7.94
CA TYR A 240 -31.18 37.51 -7.33
C TYR A 240 -31.13 38.96 -7.81
N THR A 241 -30.00 39.41 -8.34
CA THR A 241 -29.74 40.83 -8.66
C THR A 241 -29.56 41.06 -10.16
N VAL A 242 -29.21 40.04 -10.94
CA VAL A 242 -28.85 40.14 -12.35
C VAL A 242 -29.67 39.15 -13.17
N ASP A 243 -30.32 39.64 -14.24
CA ASP A 243 -30.89 38.75 -15.26
C ASP A 243 -29.80 38.41 -16.28
N PHE A 244 -29.24 37.21 -16.17
CA PHE A 244 -28.13 36.77 -17.02
C PHE A 244 -28.47 36.73 -18.52
N ARG A 245 -29.75 36.75 -18.91
CA ARG A 245 -30.13 36.74 -20.33
C ARG A 245 -30.13 38.14 -20.93
N SER A 246 -30.57 39.15 -20.19
CA SER A 246 -30.68 40.53 -20.68
C SER A 246 -29.44 41.38 -20.38
N ASP A 247 -28.83 41.14 -19.22
CA ASP A 247 -27.86 42.07 -18.64
C ASP A 247 -26.43 41.73 -19.09
N ILE A 248 -26.14 40.44 -19.26
CA ILE A 248 -24.82 39.95 -19.69
C ILE A 248 -24.61 40.18 -21.18
N LYS A 249 -23.52 40.85 -21.52
CA LYS A 249 -23.12 41.16 -22.89
C LYS A 249 -21.65 40.83 -23.12
N ASN A 250 -21.31 40.64 -24.39
CA ASN A 250 -19.91 40.52 -24.79
C ASN A 250 -19.15 41.80 -24.40
N GLY A 251 -17.98 41.64 -23.78
CA GLY A 251 -17.16 42.74 -23.26
C GLY A 251 -17.39 43.06 -21.78
N ASN A 252 -18.46 42.55 -21.16
CA ASN A 252 -18.59 42.58 -19.70
C ASN A 252 -17.46 41.80 -19.03
N THR A 253 -17.14 42.13 -17.79
CA THR A 253 -16.04 41.46 -17.07
C THR A 253 -16.50 40.88 -15.75
N PHE A 254 -15.78 39.88 -15.29
CA PHE A 254 -15.98 39.31 -13.96
C PHE A 254 -14.64 39.21 -13.23
N LYS A 255 -14.71 39.24 -11.90
CA LYS A 255 -13.59 38.93 -11.01
C LYS A 255 -14.10 38.08 -9.85
N VAL A 256 -13.36 37.03 -9.51
CA VAL A 256 -13.69 36.12 -8.43
C VAL A 256 -12.44 35.90 -7.59
N LEU A 257 -12.60 36.02 -6.27
CA LEU A 257 -11.63 35.58 -5.27
C LEU A 257 -12.28 34.45 -4.49
N TYR A 258 -11.65 33.29 -4.41
CA TYR A 258 -12.20 32.14 -3.70
C TYR A 258 -11.11 31.34 -2.99
N ASP A 259 -11.48 30.66 -1.93
CA ASP A 259 -10.56 29.77 -1.21
C ASP A 259 -10.52 28.39 -1.83
N ARG A 260 -9.38 27.72 -1.73
CA ARG A 260 -9.21 26.30 -2.00
C ARG A 260 -8.35 25.66 -0.91
N LYS A 261 -8.49 24.34 -0.76
CA LYS A 261 -7.65 23.52 0.10
C LYS A 261 -6.83 22.57 -0.74
N LEU A 262 -5.53 22.49 -0.46
CA LEU A 262 -4.58 21.59 -1.09
C LEU A 262 -4.16 20.50 -0.10
N ALA A 263 -3.95 19.29 -0.61
CA ALA A 263 -3.29 18.22 0.11
C ALA A 263 -1.77 18.50 0.19
N PRO A 264 -1.02 17.80 1.05
CA PRO A 264 0.44 17.95 1.15
C PRO A 264 1.18 17.75 -0.18
N ASP A 265 0.64 16.93 -1.07
CA ASP A 265 1.17 16.67 -2.42
C ASP A 265 0.77 17.74 -3.48
N GLY A 266 0.07 18.80 -3.06
CA GLY A 266 -0.37 19.90 -3.92
C GLY A 266 -1.66 19.66 -4.68
N ARG A 267 -2.30 18.49 -4.57
CA ARG A 267 -3.61 18.24 -5.21
C ARG A 267 -4.69 19.11 -4.58
N VAL A 268 -5.57 19.67 -5.41
CA VAL A 268 -6.75 20.41 -4.93
C VAL A 268 -7.78 19.44 -4.34
N VAL A 269 -8.03 19.57 -3.04
CA VAL A 269 -8.97 18.73 -2.28
C VAL A 269 -10.37 19.33 -2.26
N LYS A 270 -10.44 20.65 -2.12
CA LYS A 270 -11.71 21.36 -2.01
C LYS A 270 -11.59 22.74 -2.63
N ASN A 271 -12.55 23.09 -3.46
CA ASN A 271 -12.82 24.49 -3.80
C ASN A 271 -13.81 25.01 -2.77
N GLY A 272 -13.34 25.92 -1.94
CA GLY A 272 -14.06 26.51 -0.83
C GLY A 272 -14.98 27.64 -1.28
N ASP A 273 -15.07 28.62 -0.41
CA ASP A 273 -16.02 29.70 -0.51
C ASP A 273 -15.53 30.83 -1.43
N ILE A 274 -16.46 31.47 -2.14
CA ILE A 274 -16.18 32.74 -2.80
C ILE A 274 -16.09 33.81 -1.72
N LEU A 275 -14.94 34.46 -1.63
CA LEU A 275 -14.66 35.56 -0.71
C LEU A 275 -15.05 36.91 -1.28
N TYR A 276 -14.88 37.06 -2.61
CA TYR A 276 -15.26 38.25 -3.34
C TYR A 276 -15.70 37.90 -4.75
N ALA A 277 -16.78 38.53 -5.19
CA ALA A 277 -17.36 38.34 -6.51
C ALA A 277 -17.70 39.69 -7.11
N GLU A 278 -17.25 39.94 -8.34
CA GLU A 278 -17.56 41.17 -9.07
C GLU A 278 -18.02 40.84 -10.47
N LEU A 279 -19.05 41.57 -10.91
CA LEU A 279 -19.56 41.57 -12.26
C LEU A 279 -19.68 43.01 -12.76
N ASP A 280 -18.96 43.34 -13.83
CA ASP A 280 -19.00 44.63 -14.51
C ASP A 280 -19.84 44.50 -15.79
N LEU A 281 -21.04 45.06 -15.75
CA LEU A 281 -22.02 45.05 -16.83
C LEU A 281 -21.79 46.20 -17.83
N GLY A 282 -20.73 46.99 -17.65
CA GLY A 282 -20.41 48.17 -18.44
C GLY A 282 -21.27 49.38 -18.08
N LYS A 283 -21.03 50.51 -18.75
CA LYS A 283 -21.76 51.78 -18.52
C LYS A 283 -21.80 52.23 -17.04
N ASN A 284 -20.69 52.03 -16.32
CA ASN A 284 -20.56 52.27 -14.88
C ASN A 284 -21.51 51.43 -13.99
N HIS A 285 -22.07 50.34 -14.51
CA HIS A 285 -22.83 49.38 -13.72
C HIS A 285 -21.94 48.21 -13.29
N LYS A 286 -21.39 48.34 -12.08
CA LYS A 286 -20.56 47.32 -11.44
C LYS A 286 -21.20 46.87 -10.14
N ILE A 287 -21.29 45.55 -9.97
CA ILE A 287 -21.82 44.94 -8.75
C ILE A 287 -20.69 44.12 -8.12
N ALA A 288 -20.33 44.46 -6.89
CA ALA A 288 -19.29 43.78 -6.12
C ALA A 288 -19.86 43.28 -4.80
N LEU A 289 -19.60 42.02 -4.48
CA LEU A 289 -20.11 41.31 -3.32
C LEU A 289 -18.93 40.74 -2.53
N TYR A 290 -18.99 40.89 -1.21
CA TYR A 290 -17.98 40.42 -0.28
C TYR A 290 -18.62 39.42 0.66
N ARG A 291 -17.97 38.28 0.87
CA ARG A 291 -18.38 37.37 1.93
C ARG A 291 -18.05 38.01 3.27
N TYR A 292 -19.07 38.20 4.09
CA TYR A 292 -18.93 38.69 5.45
C TYR A 292 -19.39 37.60 6.40
N LYS A 293 -18.66 37.42 7.50
CA LYS A 293 -19.10 36.56 8.60
C LYS A 293 -19.33 37.45 9.80
N ASP A 294 -20.55 37.49 10.31
CA ASP A 294 -20.87 38.29 11.47
C ASP A 294 -20.31 37.68 12.77
N SER A 295 -20.46 38.40 13.88
CA SER A 295 -19.97 37.96 15.20
C SER A 295 -20.71 36.74 15.76
N GLN A 296 -21.90 36.41 15.25
CA GLN A 296 -22.69 35.23 15.60
C GLN A 296 -22.44 34.05 14.66
N GLY A 297 -21.58 34.23 13.66
CA GLY A 297 -21.22 33.22 12.68
C GLY A 297 -22.18 33.10 11.49
N GLY A 298 -23.15 34.02 11.36
CA GLY A 298 -23.96 34.17 10.15
C GLY A 298 -23.11 34.62 8.96
N ILE A 299 -23.48 34.15 7.77
CA ILE A 299 -22.84 34.47 6.48
C ILE A 299 -23.84 35.19 5.60
#